data_AF-A0A971A900-F1
#
_entry.id   AF-A0A971A900-F1
#
_cell.length_a   1.000
_cell.length_b   1.000
_cell.length_c   1.000
_cell.angle_alpha   90.00
_cell.angle_beta   90.00
_cell.angle_gamma   90.00
#
_symmetry.space_group_name_H-M   'P 1'
#
loop_
_entity.id
_entity.type
_entity.pdbx_description
1 polymer ?
#
loop_
_entity_poly.entity_id
_entity_poly.type
_entity_poly.pdbx_seq_one_letter_code
_entity_poly.pdbx_strand_id
1 'polypeptide(L)' 'MWEFRTKYAGLQIRLLAFWDKSDNKQTLVVATHGFVKKVDKVPINEIERAEQIIDKYFHNKEKR' A
#
# COMPACT_ATOMS: atom_id res chain seq x y z
N MET A 1 -1.46 5.08 -6.29
CA MET A 1 -1.64 4.11 -5.19
C MET A 1 -2.80 3.18 -5.57
N TRP A 2 -2.73 1.91 -5.19
CA TRP A 2 -3.72 0.88 -5.46
C TRP A 2 -4.28 0.33 -4.15
N GLU A 3 -5.49 -0.24 -4.21
CA GLU A 3 -6.15 -0.90 -3.08
C GLU A 3 -6.51 -2.33 -3.48
N PHE A 4 -6.07 -3.30 -2.68
CA PHE A 4 -6.58 -4.67 -2.74
C PHE A 4 -7.67 -4.87 -1.70
N ARG A 5 -8.79 -5.46 -2.12
CA ARG A 5 -9.92 -5.76 -1.24
C ARG A 5 -10.07 -7.26 -1.09
N THR A 6 -10.10 -7.74 0.14
CA THR A 6 -10.31 -9.16 0.44
C THR A 6 -11.34 -9.32 1.55
N LYS A 7 -12.05 -10.44 1.52
CA LYS A 7 -12.94 -10.86 2.59
C LYS A 7 -12.39 -12.13 3.21
N TYR A 8 -12.09 -12.10 4.50
CA TYR A 8 -11.54 -13.24 5.21
C TYR A 8 -12.16 -13.32 6.61
N ALA A 9 -12.60 -14.52 7.00
CA ALA A 9 -13.24 -14.77 8.30
C ALA A 9 -14.37 -13.77 8.66
N GLY A 10 -15.18 -13.40 7.66
CA GLY A 10 -16.27 -12.42 7.83
C GLY A 10 -15.83 -10.96 7.87
N LEU A 11 -14.53 -10.68 7.94
CA LEU A 11 -13.97 -9.33 7.92
C LEU A 11 -13.71 -8.87 6.49
N GLN A 12 -14.03 -7.62 6.20
CA GLN A 12 -13.61 -6.95 4.97
C GLN A 12 -12.28 -6.23 5.25
N ILE A 13 -11.22 -6.64 4.55
CA ILE A 13 -9.87 -6.12 4.73
C ILE A 13 -9.47 -5.38 3.44
N ARG A 14 -8.77 -4.26 3.63
CA ARG A 14 -8.22 -3.44 2.57
C ARG A 14 -6.71 -3.37 2.76
N LEU A 15 -5.95 -3.59 1.70
CA LEU A 15 -4.50 -3.45 1.66
C LEU A 15 -4.15 -2.33 0.69
N LEU A 16 -3.39 -1.35 1.16
CA LEU A 16 -2.86 -0.31 0.27
C LEU A 16 -1.54 -0.80 -0.32
N ALA A 17 -1.34 -0.50 -1.59
CA ALA A 17 -0.17 -0.94 -2.33
C ALA A 17 0.25 0.08 -3.39
N PHE A 18 1.48 -0.04 -3.85
CA PHE A 18 2.01 0.76 -4.94
C PHE A 18 2.87 -0.09 -5.87
N TRP A 19 3.06 0.41 -7.09
CA TRP A 19 3.95 -0.21 -8.06
C TRP A 19 5.30 0.49 -7.97
N ASP A 20 6.36 -0.30 -7.81
CA ASP A 20 7.71 0.18 -7.98
C ASP A 20 8.08 0.05 -9.47
N LYS A 21 8.14 1.20 -10.14
CA LYS A 21 8.46 1.30 -11.58
C LYS A 21 9.94 1.59 -11.85
N SER A 22 10.81 1.49 -10.85
CA SER A 22 12.21 1.85 -11.01
C SER A 22 13.03 0.83 -11.81
N ASP A 23 12.60 -0.44 -11.87
CA ASP A 23 13.18 -1.44 -12.78
C ASP A 23 12.20 -1.77 -13.91
N ASN A 24 12.67 -1.64 -15.16
CA ASN A 24 11.88 -1.94 -16.35
C ASN A 24 11.85 -3.44 -16.69
N LYS A 25 12.60 -4.28 -15.97
CA LYS A 25 12.67 -5.73 -16.21
C LYS A 25 11.66 -6.54 -15.41
N GLN A 26 11.23 -6.06 -14.24
CA GLN A 26 10.33 -6.80 -13.35
C GLN A 26 9.28 -5.88 -12.73
N THR A 27 8.01 -6.28 -12.86
CA THR A 27 6.91 -5.57 -12.19
C THR A 27 6.90 -5.94 -10.70
N LEU A 28 7.32 -5.00 -9.86
CA LEU A 28 7.25 -5.15 -8.41
C LEU A 28 6.05 -4.39 -7.85
N VAL A 29 5.17 -5.11 -7.16
CA VAL A 29 4.04 -4.53 -6.42
C VAL A 29 4.31 -4.69 -4.93
N VAL A 30 4.33 -3.58 -4.20
CA VAL A 30 4.61 -3.56 -2.77
C VAL A 30 3.33 -3.17 -2.03
N ALA A 31 2.86 -4.05 -1.14
CA ALA A 31 1.78 -3.74 -0.21
C ALA A 31 2.36 -3.04 1.03
N THR A 32 1.84 -1.87 1.39
CA THR A 32 2.33 -1.09 2.54
C THR A 32 1.82 -1.69 3.84
N HIS A 33 0.50 -1.71 4.01
CA HIS A 33 -0.18 -2.20 5.20
C HIS A 33 -1.65 -2.51 4.89
N GLY A 34 -2.27 -3.26 5.80
CA GLY A 34 -3.69 -3.61 5.72
C GLY A 34 -4.47 -3.09 6.90
N PHE A 35 -5.76 -2.83 6.69
CA PHE A 35 -6.70 -2.43 7.72
C PHE A 35 -8.09 -3.05 7.48
N VAL A 36 -8.84 -3.24 8.57
CA VAL A 36 -10.23 -3.69 8.49
C VAL A 36 -11.10 -2.51 8.08
N LYS A 37 -11.93 -2.72 7.05
CA LYS A 37 -12.87 -1.71 6.56
C LYS A 37 -13.88 -1.37 7.65
N LYS A 38 -13.85 -0.11 8.09
CA LYS A 38 -14.88 0.47 8.99
C LYS A 38 -15.89 1.33 8.23
N VAL A 39 -15.45 2.01 7.18
CA VAL A 39 -16.23 2.93 6.35
C VAL A 39 -15.98 2.64 4.86
N ASP A 40 -16.84 3.13 3.97
CA ASP A 40 -16.70 2.89 2.53
C ASP A 40 -15.51 3.60 1.90
N LYS A 41 -15.26 4.85 2.33
CA LYS A 41 -14.09 5.61 1.87
C LYS A 41 -12.85 5.19 2.66
N VAL A 42 -11.70 5.18 1.99
CA VAL A 42 -10.42 4.99 2.69
C VAL A 42 -10.18 6.23 3.58
N PRO A 43 -9.96 6.06 4.89
CA PRO A 43 -9.66 7.19 5.77
C PRO A 43 -8.36 7.89 5.34
N ILE A 44 -8.32 9.23 5.43
CA ILE A 44 -7.19 10.05 4.96
C ILE A 44 -5.89 9.65 5.67
N ASN A 45 -5.95 9.38 6.98
CA ASN A 45 -4.79 8.95 7.78
C ASN A 45 -4.16 7.63 7.27
N GLU A 46 -4.94 6.71 6.70
CA GLU A 46 -4.41 5.48 6.09
C GLU A 46 -3.68 5.77 4.78
N ILE A 47 -4.14 6.77 4.01
CA ILE A 47 -3.49 7.24 2.78
C ILE A 47 -2.17 7.92 3.11
N GLU A 48 -2.18 8.89 4.03
CA GLU A 48 -0.97 9.61 4.48
C GLU A 48 0.07 8.64 5.03
N ARG A 49 -0.36 7.64 5.81
CA ARG A 49 0.53 6.58 6.30
C ARG A 49 1.15 5.79 5.15
N ALA A 50 0.37 5.45 4.13
CA ALA A 50 0.88 4.73 2.97
C ALA A 50 1.89 5.58 2.18
N GLU A 51 1.63 6.86 1.98
CA GLU A 51 2.56 7.81 1.33
C GLU A 51 3.89 7.90 2.08
N GLN A 52 3.86 8.04 3.41
CA GLN A 52 5.07 8.04 4.24
C GLN A 52 5.89 6.75 4.13
N ILE A 53 5.23 5.59 3.98
CA ILE A 53 5.91 4.30 3.79
C ILE A 53 6.54 4.24 2.39
N ILE A 54 5.86 4.75 1.37
CA ILE A 54 6.35 4.83 0.00
C ILE A 54 7.61 5.70 -0.06
N ASP A 55 7.58 6.89 0.53
CA ASP A 55 8.73 7.80 0.55
C ASP A 55 9.93 7.17 1.24
N LYS A 56 9.71 6.52 2.39
CA LYS A 56 10.76 5.78 3.11
C LYS A 56 11.32 4.63 2.28
N TYR A 57 10.47 3.92 1.54
CA TYR A 57 10.90 2.83 0.67
C TYR A 57 11.86 3.34 -0.42
N PHE A 58 11.49 4.40 -1.14
CA PHE A 58 12.34 4.95 -2.21
C PHE A 58 13.62 5.58 -1.65
N HIS A 59 13.56 6.31 -0.54
CA HIS A 59 14.74 6.88 0.12
C HIS A 59 15.73 5.80 0.57
N ASN A 60 15.24 4.69 1.11
CA ASN A 60 16.10 3.58 1.52
C ASN A 60 16.66 2.80 0.32
N LYS A 61 15.97 2.84 -0.83
CA LYS A 61 16.42 2.20 -2.06
C LYS A 61 17.56 2.98 -2.72
N GLU A 62 17.51 4.30 -2.72
CA GLU A 62 18.58 5.16 -3.26
C GLU A 62 19.89 5.12 -2.45
N LYS A 63 19.80 4.80 -1.16
CA LYS A 63 20.96 4.67 -0.27
C LYS A 63 21.73 3.35 -0.43
N ARG A 64 21.21 2.40 -1.21
CA ARG A 64 21.86 1.12 -1.51
C ARG A 64 22.47 1.15 -2.89
#